data_AF-A0A955YKE2-F1
#
_entry.id   AF-A0A955YKE2-F1
#
_cell.length_a   1.000
_cell.length_b   1.000
_cell.length_c   1.000
_cell.angle_alpha   90.00
_cell.angle_beta   90.00
_cell.angle_gamma   90.00
#
_symmetry.space_group_name_H-M   'P 1'
#
loop_
_entity.id
_entity.type
_entity.pdbx_description
1 polymer ?
#
loop_
_entity_poly.entity_id
_entity_poly.type
_entity_poly.pdbx_seq_one_letter_code
_entity_poly.pdbx_strand_id
1 'polypeptide(L)'
;MTKLTESHGRWAGAVLASLVAVGVSSAPEQASAWWTPAPQPTNTNECVADLGPIQVCQDTGLLGLPSNLGGCCDAVRELARDRCECNPALDLLLGEEGQQIYELEALCRVVQPLKWLWVTPRAIRSCSSLQRHDYGCGPNDMEMDAARLQNVLTFQGIFTYHVNATQCLDTPQFVSDLSTVFEPDVTVFVPYGIGTYTGVDNVAEYLGMAMQSLNHDFWYYDTTIDPTKPAALHVSTDGSTWIQGSTFGGSFLRGDLPYTDAYTEQEVVFEGCSTLVGDYSVIPTEGIRDWVETYVQASELSHRWGVEDICRVHTEYCAGDEHTRQYESEEECIAYISSLPLFSPACGPNRPLAGLSLPCKFKHHFMVPTNPHLHCAHIGPAGMHDMHGALKCDDDYECSDPNEGADWPAVTLIGPNTPQAIRNVFDANNVGWETEPMACAIPTH
;
A
#
# COMPACT_ATOMS: atom_id res chain seq x y z
N MET A 1 42.03 -0.48 21.18
CA MET A 1 41.74 -0.88 19.78
C MET A 1 40.95 -2.20 19.76
N THR A 2 39.86 -2.27 20.53
CA THR A 2 39.03 -3.48 20.68
C THR A 2 37.70 -3.03 21.26
N LYS A 3 36.70 -2.83 20.38
CA LYS A 3 35.24 -2.63 20.61
C LYS A 3 34.51 -1.87 19.47
N LEU A 4 35.17 -1.61 18.33
CA LEU A 4 34.59 -0.91 17.16
C LEU A 4 34.14 -1.85 16.03
N THR A 5 33.93 -3.15 16.28
CA THR A 5 33.67 -4.13 15.20
C THR A 5 32.35 -4.90 15.32
N GLU A 6 31.59 -4.74 16.41
CA GLU A 6 30.29 -5.42 16.57
C GLU A 6 29.09 -4.52 16.32
N SER A 7 29.24 -3.19 16.37
CA SER A 7 28.14 -2.28 16.03
C SER A 7 27.92 -2.18 14.51
N HIS A 8 28.96 -2.29 13.68
CA HIS A 8 28.94 -1.97 12.23
C HIS A 8 28.21 -2.97 11.31
N GLY A 9 27.72 -4.10 11.83
CA GLY A 9 27.10 -5.17 11.01
C GLY A 9 25.56 -5.11 10.89
N ARG A 10 24.90 -4.10 11.48
CA ARG A 10 23.44 -3.93 11.50
C ARG A 10 22.96 -2.55 10.98
N TRP A 11 23.65 -1.97 9.98
CA TRP A 11 23.49 -0.54 9.62
C TRP A 11 22.45 -0.26 8.52
N ALA A 12 21.77 -1.27 7.96
CA ALA A 12 21.09 -1.10 6.67
C ALA A 12 19.69 -1.71 6.55
N GLY A 13 19.05 -2.10 7.66
CA GLY A 13 17.83 -2.93 7.58
C GLY A 13 16.50 -2.17 7.53
N ALA A 14 16.36 -1.08 8.29
CA ALA A 14 15.01 -0.69 8.72
C ALA A 14 14.42 0.55 8.06
N VAL A 15 15.21 1.45 7.44
CA VAL A 15 14.68 2.79 7.14
C VAL A 15 15.04 3.36 5.76
N LEU A 16 16.12 2.93 5.12
CA LEU A 16 16.53 3.43 3.78
C LEU A 16 15.92 2.65 2.59
N ALA A 17 14.85 1.90 2.83
CA ALA A 17 14.31 0.91 1.87
C ALA A 17 13.23 1.48 0.90
N SER A 18 12.84 2.74 1.02
CA SER A 18 11.75 3.35 0.22
C SER A 18 12.19 4.13 -1.03
N LEU A 19 13.44 3.97 -1.50
CA LEU A 19 14.03 4.85 -2.53
C LEU A 19 14.85 4.07 -3.57
N VAL A 20 14.20 3.47 -4.56
CA VAL A 20 14.76 2.77 -5.73
C VAL A 20 14.06 3.08 -7.07
N ALA A 21 14.69 4.00 -7.82
CA ALA A 21 14.47 4.37 -9.24
C ALA A 21 13.56 5.60 -9.49
N VAL A 22 14.14 6.79 -9.33
CA VAL A 22 13.61 8.03 -9.91
C VAL A 22 13.87 8.01 -11.43
N GLY A 23 12.87 7.57 -12.21
CA GLY A 23 12.83 7.79 -13.65
C GLY A 23 12.25 9.17 -13.94
N VAL A 24 13.05 10.07 -14.54
CA VAL A 24 12.58 11.39 -14.99
C VAL A 24 11.64 11.19 -16.18
N SER A 25 10.33 11.29 -15.95
CA SER A 25 9.31 11.34 -17.00
C SER A 25 9.23 12.74 -17.61
N SER A 26 9.23 12.83 -18.93
CA SER A 26 9.04 14.10 -19.65
C SER A 26 7.58 14.56 -19.54
N ALA A 27 7.36 15.74 -18.97
CA ALA A 27 6.04 16.34 -18.82
C ALA A 27 5.30 16.53 -20.17
N PRO A 28 3.97 16.33 -20.21
CA PRO A 28 3.16 16.61 -21.39
C PRO A 28 2.98 18.13 -21.62
N GLU A 29 3.03 18.56 -22.88
CA GLU A 29 2.74 19.93 -23.30
C GLU A 29 1.33 20.35 -22.88
N GLN A 30 1.20 21.32 -21.97
CA GLN A 30 -0.05 21.98 -21.65
C GLN A 30 -0.14 23.40 -22.23
N ALA A 31 -1.34 23.70 -22.72
CA ALA A 31 -1.76 24.91 -23.39
C ALA A 31 -1.79 26.14 -22.47
N SER A 32 -1.72 27.32 -23.11
CA SER A 32 -1.59 28.65 -22.53
C SER A 32 -2.75 29.06 -21.59
N ALA A 33 -2.55 28.89 -20.29
CA ALA A 33 -3.24 29.61 -19.23
C ALA A 33 -2.35 30.76 -18.71
N TRP A 34 -2.98 31.78 -18.13
CA TRP A 34 -2.37 33.01 -17.63
C TRP A 34 -1.16 32.75 -16.72
N TRP A 35 -0.09 33.54 -16.90
CA TRP A 35 1.25 33.38 -16.31
C TRP A 35 1.26 33.33 -14.76
N THR A 36 0.93 32.19 -14.18
CA THR A 36 1.49 31.77 -12.90
C THR A 36 2.88 31.21 -13.18
N PRO A 37 3.95 31.70 -12.51
CA PRO A 37 5.26 31.08 -12.59
C PRO A 37 5.12 29.58 -12.32
N ALA A 38 5.78 28.74 -13.13
CA ALA A 38 5.82 27.31 -12.85
C ALA A 38 6.37 27.11 -11.43
N PRO A 39 5.74 26.25 -10.60
CA PRO A 39 6.23 25.96 -9.27
C PRO A 39 7.70 25.52 -9.37
N GLN A 40 8.52 25.97 -8.42
CA GLN A 40 9.94 25.60 -8.36
C GLN A 40 10.09 24.36 -7.49
N PRO A 41 10.98 23.40 -7.83
CA PRO A 41 11.27 22.25 -6.98
C PRO A 41 11.59 22.71 -5.56
N THR A 42 11.09 21.97 -4.57
CA THR A 42 11.36 22.20 -3.15
C THR A 42 12.68 21.55 -2.74
N ASN A 43 13.17 21.87 -1.55
CA ASN A 43 14.36 21.20 -1.01
C ASN A 43 14.13 19.68 -0.86
N THR A 44 12.90 19.24 -0.62
CA THR A 44 12.56 17.83 -0.53
C THR A 44 12.67 17.15 -1.90
N ASN A 45 12.22 17.79 -2.98
CA ASN A 45 12.39 17.25 -4.33
C ASN A 45 13.85 17.02 -4.69
N GLU A 46 14.71 18.01 -4.39
CA GLU A 46 16.16 17.92 -4.65
C GLU A 46 16.78 16.77 -3.84
N CYS A 47 16.49 16.71 -2.54
CA CYS A 47 17.04 15.67 -1.67
C CYS A 47 16.53 14.26 -1.96
N VAL A 48 15.27 14.10 -2.36
CA VAL A 48 14.74 12.80 -2.79
C VAL A 48 15.43 12.30 -4.05
N ALA A 49 15.79 13.19 -4.98
CA ALA A 49 16.56 12.81 -6.17
C ALA A 49 17.97 12.29 -5.81
N ASP A 50 18.60 12.89 -4.81
CA ASP A 50 19.93 12.51 -4.31
C ASP A 50 19.96 11.19 -3.53
N LEU A 51 18.82 10.75 -3.00
CA LEU A 51 18.71 9.51 -2.27
C LEU A 51 18.81 8.28 -3.18
N GLY A 52 18.34 8.33 -4.43
CA GLY A 52 18.44 7.19 -5.34
C GLY A 52 19.87 6.63 -5.45
N PRO A 53 20.88 7.48 -5.75
CA PRO A 53 22.27 7.07 -5.76
C PRO A 53 22.82 6.50 -4.45
N ILE A 54 22.19 6.76 -3.28
CA ILE A 54 22.72 6.37 -1.98
C ILE A 54 22.69 4.86 -1.72
N GLN A 55 21.86 4.11 -2.46
CA GLN A 55 21.74 2.64 -2.36
C GLN A 55 23.08 1.93 -2.50
N VAL A 56 23.98 2.49 -3.30
CA VAL A 56 25.33 1.93 -3.50
C VAL A 56 26.15 1.87 -2.19
N CYS A 57 25.73 2.60 -1.15
CA CYS A 57 26.31 2.54 0.19
C CYS A 57 25.84 1.32 1.00
N GLN A 58 24.72 0.69 0.64
CA GLN A 58 24.11 -0.41 1.41
C GLN A 58 24.78 -1.77 1.12
N ASP A 59 25.30 -1.98 -0.08
CA ASP A 59 26.04 -3.19 -0.42
C ASP A 59 27.41 -3.16 0.27
N THR A 60 27.53 -3.81 1.43
CA THR A 60 28.79 -3.83 2.19
C THR A 60 29.64 -5.07 1.87
N GLY A 61 30.93 -4.86 1.63
CA GLY A 61 31.91 -5.93 1.51
C GLY A 61 32.36 -6.52 2.85
N LEU A 62 33.36 -7.42 2.81
CA LEU A 62 33.88 -8.19 3.95
C LEU A 62 34.35 -7.35 5.16
N LEU A 63 34.61 -6.06 4.97
CA LEU A 63 35.09 -5.13 6.02
C LEU A 63 33.99 -4.21 6.58
N GLY A 64 32.72 -4.44 6.20
CA GLY A 64 31.60 -3.55 6.58
C GLY A 64 31.62 -2.19 5.88
N LEU A 65 32.45 -2.04 4.84
CA LEU A 65 32.48 -0.85 3.97
C LEU A 65 31.68 -1.12 2.70
N PRO A 66 31.09 -0.09 2.07
CA PRO A 66 30.44 -0.23 0.77
C PRO A 66 31.36 -0.89 -0.27
N SER A 67 30.84 -1.88 -0.99
CA SER A 67 31.52 -2.61 -2.07
C SER A 67 31.97 -1.66 -3.18
N ASN A 68 31.14 -0.64 -3.47
CA ASN A 68 31.43 0.48 -4.34
C ASN A 68 31.54 1.79 -3.53
N LEU A 69 32.59 1.88 -2.71
CA LEU A 69 32.90 3.06 -1.90
C LEU A 69 33.00 4.36 -2.72
N GLY A 70 33.47 4.30 -3.97
CA GLY A 70 33.57 5.46 -4.85
C GLY A 70 32.19 6.03 -5.21
N GLY A 71 31.26 5.16 -5.65
CA GLY A 71 29.87 5.54 -5.91
C GLY A 71 29.16 6.04 -4.66
N CYS A 72 29.38 5.37 -3.52
CA CYS A 72 28.81 5.79 -2.24
C CYS A 72 29.26 7.20 -1.86
N CYS A 73 30.54 7.50 -2.01
CA CYS A 73 31.07 8.82 -1.72
C CYS A 73 30.64 9.90 -2.70
N ASP A 74 30.27 9.55 -3.93
CA ASP A 74 29.64 10.49 -4.86
C ASP A 74 28.20 10.82 -4.44
N ALA A 75 27.42 9.83 -4.00
CA ALA A 75 26.06 10.04 -3.50
C ALA A 75 26.05 10.87 -2.19
N VAL A 76 26.90 10.51 -1.21
CA VAL A 76 27.06 11.30 0.03
C VAL A 76 27.51 12.74 -0.26
N ARG A 77 28.26 12.96 -1.35
CA ARG A 77 28.69 14.29 -1.76
C ARG A 77 27.54 15.15 -2.28
N GLU A 78 26.63 14.60 -3.07
CA GLU A 78 25.47 15.36 -3.55
C GLU A 78 24.53 15.68 -2.38
N LEU A 79 24.21 14.72 -1.50
CA LEU A 79 23.45 14.99 -0.26
C LEU A 79 24.07 16.13 0.57
N ALA A 80 25.40 16.15 0.69
CA ALA A 80 26.13 17.18 1.42
C ALA A 80 26.17 18.53 0.70
N ARG A 81 26.13 18.53 -0.63
CA ARG A 81 26.11 19.74 -1.47
C ARG A 81 24.75 20.42 -1.37
N ASP A 82 23.69 19.63 -1.44
CA ASP A 82 22.30 20.09 -1.43
C ASP A 82 21.76 20.20 0.01
N ARG A 83 22.60 19.84 0.99
CA ARG A 83 22.40 20.01 2.44
C ARG A 83 21.18 19.26 2.96
N CYS A 84 21.00 18.04 2.47
CA CYS A 84 19.85 17.22 2.80
C CYS A 84 19.77 16.83 4.27
N GLU A 85 20.88 16.93 5.03
CA GLU A 85 20.85 16.77 6.49
C GLU A 85 20.13 17.90 7.23
N CYS A 86 19.70 18.95 6.51
CA CYS A 86 18.88 20.03 7.04
C CYS A 86 17.39 19.83 6.77
N ASN A 87 17.02 18.78 6.01
CA ASN A 87 15.64 18.51 5.65
C ASN A 87 15.03 17.49 6.64
N PRO A 88 14.14 17.90 7.56
CA PRO A 88 13.53 16.97 8.52
C PRO A 88 12.71 15.84 7.88
N ALA A 89 12.19 16.00 6.65
CA ALA A 89 11.53 14.91 5.94
C ALA A 89 12.53 13.77 5.63
N LEU A 90 13.76 14.13 5.28
CA LEU A 90 14.84 13.17 5.07
C LEU A 90 15.22 12.49 6.38
N ASP A 91 15.27 13.23 7.49
CA ASP A 91 15.57 12.63 8.80
C ASP A 91 14.54 11.59 9.22
N LEU A 92 13.25 11.85 8.95
CA LEU A 92 12.15 10.89 9.15
C LEU A 92 12.29 9.68 8.23
N LEU A 93 12.56 9.93 6.94
CA LEU A 93 12.73 8.89 5.93
C LEU A 93 13.96 8.02 6.13
N LEU A 94 15.00 8.55 6.77
CA LEU A 94 16.25 7.84 7.04
C LEU A 94 16.27 7.21 8.44
N GLY A 95 15.49 7.75 9.38
CA GLY A 95 15.53 7.35 10.80
C GLY A 95 16.91 7.51 11.44
N GLU A 96 17.06 7.07 12.68
CA GLU A 96 18.32 7.22 13.41
C GLU A 96 19.49 6.44 12.76
N GLU A 97 19.22 5.25 12.24
CA GLU A 97 20.23 4.42 11.59
C GLU A 97 20.64 4.98 10.21
N GLY A 98 19.69 5.39 9.37
CA GLY A 98 20.00 5.91 8.03
C GLY A 98 20.73 7.24 8.07
N GLN A 99 20.49 8.10 9.07
CA GLN A 99 21.22 9.36 9.25
C GLN A 99 22.73 9.17 9.48
N GLN A 100 23.17 7.97 9.83
CA GLN A 100 24.59 7.64 9.94
C GLN A 100 25.33 7.77 8.60
N ILE A 101 24.60 7.80 7.47
CA ILE A 101 25.16 8.10 6.15
C ILE A 101 25.96 9.41 6.13
N TYR A 102 25.53 10.41 6.91
CA TYR A 102 26.20 11.71 6.99
C TYR A 102 27.54 11.64 7.72
N GLU A 103 27.83 10.56 8.45
CA GLU A 103 29.13 10.32 9.09
C GLU A 103 30.19 9.84 8.09
N LEU A 104 29.75 9.29 6.94
CA LEU A 104 30.66 8.84 5.87
C LEU A 104 31.39 10.00 5.19
N GLU A 105 30.93 11.25 5.36
CA GLU A 105 31.56 12.43 4.76
C GLU A 105 33.07 12.49 5.03
N ALA A 106 33.51 12.23 6.27
CA ALA A 106 34.92 12.29 6.64
C ALA A 106 35.76 11.27 5.86
N LEU A 107 35.24 10.04 5.72
CA LEU A 107 35.85 8.99 4.92
C LEU A 107 35.87 9.39 3.43
N CYS A 108 34.76 9.90 2.92
CA CYS A 108 34.61 10.25 1.52
C CYS A 108 35.50 11.41 1.06
N ARG A 109 35.78 12.37 1.96
CA ARG A 109 36.79 13.41 1.73
C ARG A 109 38.20 12.84 1.57
N VAL A 110 38.52 11.74 2.24
CA VAL A 110 39.83 11.06 2.10
C VAL A 110 39.88 10.23 0.81
N VAL A 111 38.77 9.57 0.46
CA VAL A 111 38.68 8.72 -0.73
C VAL A 111 38.68 9.55 -2.02
N GLN A 112 37.98 10.70 -2.04
CA GLN A 112 37.81 11.54 -3.23
C GLN A 112 38.10 13.04 -2.97
N PRO A 113 39.31 13.41 -2.49
CA PRO A 113 39.59 14.75 -1.96
C PRO A 113 39.34 15.88 -2.97
N LEU A 114 39.60 15.64 -4.26
CA LEU A 114 39.41 16.65 -5.31
C LEU A 114 37.93 16.97 -5.57
N LYS A 115 37.03 15.98 -5.47
CA LYS A 115 35.59 16.19 -5.66
C LYS A 115 34.96 16.97 -4.50
N TRP A 116 35.52 16.81 -3.30
CA TRP A 116 35.03 17.40 -2.06
C TRP A 116 35.61 18.78 -1.74
N LEU A 117 36.51 19.32 -2.60
CA LEU A 117 37.17 20.60 -2.38
C LEU A 117 36.19 21.78 -2.22
N TRP A 118 35.05 21.70 -2.93
CA TRP A 118 34.03 22.75 -2.98
C TRP A 118 32.81 22.47 -2.10
N VAL A 119 32.77 21.31 -1.43
CA VAL A 119 31.66 20.96 -0.55
C VAL A 119 32.01 21.39 0.88
N THR A 120 31.15 22.21 1.47
CA THR A 120 31.35 22.74 2.82
C THR A 120 31.30 21.60 3.86
N PRO A 121 32.29 21.46 4.76
CA PRO A 121 32.26 20.44 5.80
C PRO A 121 31.02 20.51 6.69
N ARG A 122 30.43 19.36 7.04
CA ARG A 122 29.22 19.29 7.89
C ARG A 122 29.30 20.17 9.15
N ALA A 123 30.44 20.15 9.84
CA ALA A 123 30.66 20.92 11.08
C ALA A 123 30.57 22.46 10.93
N ILE A 124 30.64 22.98 9.70
CA ILE A 124 30.53 24.41 9.40
C ILE A 124 29.41 24.72 8.40
N ARG A 125 28.60 23.71 8.03
CA ARG A 125 27.45 23.90 7.14
C ARG A 125 26.31 24.55 7.93
N SER A 126 25.61 25.49 7.31
CA SER A 126 24.44 26.15 7.91
C SER A 126 23.18 25.76 7.15
N CYS A 127 22.13 25.38 7.87
CA CYS A 127 20.79 25.19 7.30
C CYS A 127 20.07 26.51 7.04
N SER A 128 20.58 27.63 7.57
CA SER A 128 19.92 28.94 7.48
C SER A 128 19.88 29.54 6.08
N SER A 129 20.65 29.00 5.13
CA SER A 129 20.71 29.52 3.76
C SER A 129 20.04 28.62 2.72
N LEU A 130 19.32 27.58 3.15
CA LEU A 130 18.45 26.84 2.25
C LEU A 130 17.30 27.74 1.83
N GLN A 131 16.97 27.70 0.54
CA GLN A 131 15.86 28.46 0.00
C GLN A 131 14.58 27.88 0.59
N ARG A 132 13.83 28.66 1.36
CA ARG A 132 12.53 28.21 1.86
C ARG A 132 11.50 28.43 0.77
N HIS A 133 10.75 27.39 0.46
CA HIS A 133 9.57 27.50 -0.39
C HIS A 133 8.36 27.71 0.52
N ASP A 134 7.52 28.66 0.17
CA ASP A 134 6.32 28.97 0.92
C ASP A 134 5.13 28.38 0.18
N TYR A 135 4.49 27.37 0.78
CA TYR A 135 3.22 26.84 0.31
C TYR A 135 2.03 27.76 0.62
N GLY A 136 2.27 28.90 1.28
CA GLY A 136 1.25 29.82 1.77
C GLY A 136 0.67 29.43 3.12
N CYS A 137 1.33 28.52 3.85
CA CYS A 137 0.76 27.81 5.00
C CYS A 137 1.26 28.30 6.36
N GLY A 138 2.33 29.12 6.39
CA GLY A 138 2.99 29.55 7.62
C GLY A 138 4.29 28.78 7.88
N PRO A 139 4.27 27.43 8.05
CA PRO A 139 5.47 26.61 8.02
C PRO A 139 6.18 26.70 6.66
N ASN A 140 7.48 26.45 6.65
CA ASN A 140 8.22 26.31 5.40
C ASN A 140 7.99 24.92 4.76
N ASP A 141 8.33 24.79 3.49
CA ASP A 141 8.25 23.55 2.71
C ASP A 141 8.78 22.32 3.44
N MET A 142 10.00 22.39 3.99
CA MET A 142 10.59 21.23 4.66
C MET A 142 9.84 20.81 5.92
N GLU A 143 9.31 21.77 6.70
CA GLU A 143 8.49 21.47 7.88
C GLU A 143 7.17 20.82 7.48
N MET A 144 6.56 21.29 6.39
CA MET A 144 5.32 20.75 5.86
C MET A 144 5.52 19.34 5.31
N ASP A 145 6.55 19.14 4.49
CA ASP A 145 6.88 17.86 3.89
C ASP A 145 7.23 16.81 4.94
N ALA A 146 7.93 17.22 6.01
CA ALA A 146 8.20 16.34 7.13
C ALA A 146 6.91 15.91 7.84
N ALA A 147 5.98 16.83 8.09
CA ALA A 147 4.71 16.51 8.71
C ALA A 147 3.82 15.60 7.82
N ARG A 148 3.80 15.86 6.50
CA ARG A 148 3.10 15.02 5.51
C ARG A 148 3.68 13.61 5.46
N LEU A 149 5.01 13.49 5.35
CA LEU A 149 5.68 12.20 5.36
C LEU A 149 5.45 11.44 6.67
N GLN A 150 5.49 12.13 7.82
CA GLN A 150 5.19 11.52 9.11
C GLN A 150 3.80 10.89 9.10
N ASN A 151 2.79 11.53 8.51
CA ASN A 151 1.44 10.96 8.41
C ASN A 151 1.40 9.74 7.48
N VAL A 152 2.13 9.74 6.37
CA VAL A 152 2.24 8.55 5.51
C VAL A 152 2.90 7.38 6.23
N LEU A 153 4.00 7.62 6.94
CA LEU A 153 4.68 6.58 7.74
C LEU A 153 3.79 6.10 8.91
N THR A 154 3.03 7.01 9.51
CA THR A 154 2.07 6.66 10.57
C THR A 154 0.97 5.75 10.03
N PHE A 155 0.43 6.06 8.84
CA PHE A 155 -0.56 5.22 8.17
C PHE A 155 -0.06 3.79 7.96
N GLN A 156 1.16 3.62 7.46
CA GLN A 156 1.79 2.30 7.31
C GLN A 156 1.90 1.57 8.64
N GLY A 157 2.27 2.29 9.71
CA GLY A 157 2.40 1.74 11.06
C GLY A 157 1.08 1.22 11.66
N ILE A 158 -0.08 1.77 11.26
CA ILE A 158 -1.38 1.32 11.79
C ILE A 158 -1.60 -0.17 11.48
N PHE A 159 -1.21 -0.64 10.30
CA PHE A 159 -1.37 -2.06 9.92
C PHE A 159 -0.51 -3.01 10.75
N THR A 160 0.63 -2.56 11.28
CA THR A 160 1.50 -3.39 12.13
C THR A 160 0.88 -3.68 13.49
N TYR A 161 0.04 -2.79 14.02
CA TYR A 161 -0.57 -2.96 15.35
C TYR A 161 -1.75 -3.93 15.39
N HIS A 162 -2.38 -4.19 14.24
CA HIS A 162 -3.63 -4.95 14.15
C HIS A 162 -3.46 -6.34 13.50
N VAL A 163 -2.23 -6.88 13.46
CA VAL A 163 -1.91 -8.19 12.84
C VAL A 163 -2.35 -9.43 13.64
N ASN A 164 -3.12 -9.29 14.72
CA ASN A 164 -3.48 -10.44 15.52
C ASN A 164 -4.66 -11.22 14.90
N ALA A 165 -4.35 -12.28 14.17
CA ALA A 165 -5.31 -13.27 13.64
C ALA A 165 -6.37 -13.77 14.64
N THR A 166 -6.05 -13.77 15.94
CA THR A 166 -6.91 -14.30 17.00
C THR A 166 -7.86 -13.27 17.62
N GLN A 167 -7.76 -12.00 17.23
CA GLN A 167 -8.57 -10.92 17.78
C GLN A 167 -9.33 -10.20 16.66
N CYS A 168 -10.65 -10.06 16.79
CA CYS A 168 -11.44 -9.28 15.85
C CYS A 168 -10.92 -7.85 15.75
N LEU A 169 -11.02 -7.27 14.54
CA LEU A 169 -10.74 -5.85 14.34
C LEU A 169 -11.66 -4.99 15.22
N ASP A 170 -11.06 -4.13 16.05
CA ASP A 170 -11.78 -3.06 16.75
C ASP A 170 -12.03 -1.92 15.76
N THR A 171 -13.12 -2.00 15.00
CA THR A 171 -13.45 -1.03 13.96
C THR A 171 -13.49 0.42 14.48
N PRO A 172 -14.13 0.74 15.63
CA PRO A 172 -14.07 2.09 16.20
C PRO A 172 -12.65 2.59 16.48
N GLN A 173 -11.78 1.74 17.04
CA GLN A 173 -10.37 2.11 17.25
C GLN A 173 -9.65 2.32 15.92
N PHE A 174 -9.87 1.44 14.92
CA PHE A 174 -9.24 1.56 13.61
C PHE A 174 -9.66 2.83 12.86
N VAL A 175 -10.95 3.19 12.91
CA VAL A 175 -11.45 4.49 12.40
C VAL A 175 -10.77 5.65 13.13
N SER A 176 -10.64 5.56 14.46
CA SER A 176 -9.94 6.59 15.25
C SER A 176 -8.46 6.73 14.86
N ASP A 177 -7.77 5.62 14.60
CA ASP A 177 -6.37 5.62 14.19
C ASP A 177 -6.22 6.26 12.79
N LEU A 178 -7.08 5.87 11.83
CA LEU A 178 -7.08 6.44 10.48
C LEU A 178 -7.43 7.92 10.46
N SER A 179 -8.31 8.38 11.37
CA SER A 179 -8.66 9.80 11.51
C SER A 179 -7.48 10.69 11.94
N THR A 180 -6.36 10.10 12.37
CA THR A 180 -5.14 10.87 12.68
C THR A 180 -4.28 11.17 11.45
N VAL A 181 -4.50 10.45 10.34
CA VAL A 181 -3.71 10.56 9.11
C VAL A 181 -4.53 10.99 7.89
N PHE A 182 -5.84 10.79 7.92
CA PHE A 182 -6.76 11.10 6.82
C PHE A 182 -7.69 12.27 7.14
N GLU A 183 -8.03 13.04 6.10
CA GLU A 183 -9.10 14.02 6.17
C GLU A 183 -10.47 13.32 6.35
N PRO A 184 -11.46 13.96 6.98
CA PRO A 184 -12.78 13.36 7.20
C PRO A 184 -13.48 12.90 5.91
N ASP A 185 -13.23 13.57 4.79
CA ASP A 185 -13.77 13.31 3.45
C ASP A 185 -12.75 12.66 2.50
N VAL A 186 -11.70 12.03 3.06
CA VAL A 186 -10.66 11.32 2.29
C VAL A 186 -11.26 10.41 1.22
N THR A 187 -10.66 10.39 0.04
CA THR A 187 -10.99 9.43 -1.02
C THR A 187 -9.88 8.41 -1.22
N VAL A 188 -10.21 7.13 -1.14
CA VAL A 188 -9.30 6.01 -1.40
C VAL A 188 -9.72 5.29 -2.66
N PHE A 189 -8.84 5.20 -3.65
CA PHE A 189 -9.04 4.43 -4.87
C PHE A 189 -8.10 3.22 -4.93
N VAL A 190 -8.65 2.07 -5.29
CA VAL A 190 -7.88 0.86 -5.55
C VAL A 190 -8.34 0.22 -6.88
N PRO A 191 -7.40 -0.11 -7.78
CA PRO A 191 -7.72 -0.52 -9.15
C PRO A 191 -8.29 -1.96 -9.21
N TYR A 192 -8.45 -2.47 -10.42
CA TYR A 192 -8.92 -3.83 -10.69
C TYR A 192 -10.33 -4.18 -10.20
N GLY A 193 -11.20 -3.17 -10.12
CA GLY A 193 -12.59 -3.36 -9.69
C GLY A 193 -12.73 -3.49 -8.17
N ILE A 194 -11.69 -3.12 -7.42
CA ILE A 194 -11.77 -3.07 -5.97
C ILE A 194 -12.72 -1.92 -5.56
N GLY A 195 -12.43 -0.69 -6.01
CA GLY A 195 -13.38 0.42 -5.94
C GLY A 195 -12.80 1.74 -5.42
N THR A 196 -13.70 2.70 -5.21
CA THR A 196 -13.44 3.99 -4.58
C THR A 196 -14.24 4.08 -3.29
N TYR A 197 -13.59 4.54 -2.22
CA TYR A 197 -14.17 4.68 -0.88
C TYR A 197 -13.99 6.13 -0.44
N THR A 198 -15.05 6.75 0.07
CA THR A 198 -15.02 8.15 0.50
C THR A 198 -15.42 8.25 1.96
N GLY A 199 -14.65 9.01 2.73
CA GLY A 199 -14.79 9.18 4.17
C GLY A 199 -14.11 8.08 4.98
N VAL A 200 -13.62 8.44 6.16
CA VAL A 200 -12.77 7.58 6.99
C VAL A 200 -13.45 6.26 7.37
N ASP A 201 -14.77 6.27 7.63
CA ASP A 201 -15.52 5.05 7.99
C ASP A 201 -15.49 4.00 6.86
N ASN A 202 -15.82 4.40 5.62
CA ASN A 202 -15.81 3.51 4.46
C ASN A 202 -14.39 3.04 4.11
N VAL A 203 -13.40 3.91 4.34
CA VAL A 203 -11.99 3.57 4.15
C VAL A 203 -11.52 2.56 5.19
N ALA A 204 -11.91 2.70 6.46
CA ALA A 204 -11.59 1.76 7.53
C ALA A 204 -12.20 0.39 7.28
N GLU A 205 -13.46 0.35 6.85
CA GLU A 205 -14.14 -0.89 6.46
C GLU A 205 -13.35 -1.65 5.38
N TYR A 206 -12.96 -0.94 4.32
CA TYR A 206 -12.21 -1.54 3.21
C TYR A 206 -10.80 -1.98 3.61
N LEU A 207 -10.01 -1.07 4.20
CA LEU A 207 -8.63 -1.34 4.60
C LEU A 207 -8.55 -2.41 5.69
N GLY A 208 -9.62 -2.60 6.46
CA GLY A 208 -9.73 -3.68 7.43
C GLY A 208 -9.53 -5.06 6.82
N MET A 209 -9.86 -5.26 5.53
CA MET A 209 -9.64 -6.54 4.84
C MET A 209 -8.15 -6.90 4.68
N ALA A 210 -7.25 -5.92 4.80
CA ALA A 210 -5.82 -6.20 4.85
C ALA A 210 -5.38 -6.85 6.17
N MET A 211 -6.25 -6.85 7.19
CA MET A 211 -5.96 -7.41 8.49
C MET A 211 -6.30 -8.89 8.53
N GLN A 212 -5.35 -9.68 9.04
CA GLN A 212 -5.46 -11.14 9.11
C GLN A 212 -6.71 -11.60 9.88
N SER A 213 -7.10 -10.86 10.91
CA SER A 213 -8.30 -11.14 11.69
C SER A 213 -9.57 -11.07 10.86
N LEU A 214 -9.69 -10.07 9.98
CA LEU A 214 -10.87 -9.88 9.15
C LEU A 214 -10.85 -10.77 7.91
N ASN A 215 -9.69 -10.96 7.29
CA ASN A 215 -9.57 -11.82 6.10
C ASN A 215 -9.40 -13.32 6.41
N HIS A 216 -9.61 -13.74 7.65
CA HIS A 216 -9.54 -15.15 8.07
C HIS A 216 -8.18 -15.82 7.80
N ASP A 217 -7.09 -15.08 8.00
CA ASP A 217 -5.71 -15.44 7.61
C ASP A 217 -5.55 -15.81 6.13
N PHE A 218 -6.47 -15.40 5.27
CA PHE A 218 -6.37 -15.63 3.84
C PHE A 218 -5.12 -14.95 3.29
N TRP A 219 -4.85 -13.72 3.74
CA TRP A 219 -3.77 -12.89 3.24
C TRP A 219 -2.98 -12.26 4.39
N TYR A 220 -1.66 -12.40 4.28
CA TYR A 220 -0.68 -11.73 5.13
C TYR A 220 0.23 -10.86 4.26
N TYR A 221 0.37 -9.61 4.65
CA TYR A 221 1.30 -8.66 4.06
C TYR A 221 2.52 -8.51 4.97
N ASP A 222 3.70 -8.87 4.46
CA ASP A 222 4.96 -8.58 5.15
C ASP A 222 5.37 -7.13 4.85
N THR A 223 5.24 -6.26 5.85
CA THR A 223 5.66 -4.86 5.75
C THR A 223 7.18 -4.70 5.72
N THR A 224 7.94 -5.79 5.82
CA THR A 224 9.40 -5.74 5.68
C THR A 224 9.76 -5.38 4.26
N ILE A 225 10.34 -4.19 4.09
CA ILE A 225 10.82 -3.72 2.80
C ILE A 225 12.20 -4.33 2.53
N ASP A 226 12.38 -4.97 1.38
CA ASP A 226 13.69 -5.42 0.92
C ASP A 226 14.41 -4.26 0.23
N PRO A 227 15.49 -3.70 0.82
CA PRO A 227 16.19 -2.54 0.27
C PRO A 227 16.91 -2.84 -1.06
N THR A 228 16.99 -4.10 -1.48
CA THR A 228 17.59 -4.51 -2.76
C THR A 228 16.59 -4.48 -3.93
N LYS A 229 15.32 -4.13 -3.66
CA LYS A 229 14.23 -4.19 -4.62
C LYS A 229 13.73 -2.80 -5.05
N PRO A 230 13.00 -2.69 -6.18
CA PRO A 230 12.43 -1.41 -6.63
C PRO A 230 11.55 -0.69 -5.59
N ALA A 231 11.59 0.65 -5.59
CA ALA A 231 10.90 1.51 -4.65
C ALA A 231 10.80 2.94 -5.21
N ALA A 232 9.63 3.55 -5.32
CA ALA A 232 9.54 4.93 -5.79
C ALA A 232 9.42 5.89 -4.60
N LEU A 233 10.06 7.06 -4.69
CA LEU A 233 9.57 8.23 -3.97
C LEU A 233 9.65 9.41 -4.93
N HIS A 234 8.51 10.00 -5.21
CA HIS A 234 8.38 11.21 -5.99
C HIS A 234 7.47 12.17 -5.24
N VAL A 235 7.93 13.40 -5.12
CA VAL A 235 7.14 14.50 -4.55
C VAL A 235 6.84 15.46 -5.70
N SER A 236 5.62 15.96 -5.81
CA SER A 236 5.27 16.98 -6.79
C SER A 236 6.00 18.29 -6.47
N THR A 237 6.10 19.17 -7.45
CA THR A 237 6.82 20.44 -7.31
C THR A 237 6.20 21.37 -6.27
N ASP A 238 4.90 21.27 -6.04
CA ASP A 238 4.13 21.99 -5.01
C ASP A 238 3.99 21.21 -3.69
N GLY A 239 4.62 20.02 -3.59
CA GLY A 239 4.60 19.18 -2.40
C GLY A 239 3.25 18.56 -2.04
N SER A 240 2.20 18.79 -2.85
CA SER A 240 0.85 18.29 -2.56
C SER A 240 0.63 16.85 -2.95
N THR A 241 1.43 16.28 -3.85
CA THR A 241 1.27 14.91 -4.34
C THR A 241 2.55 14.12 -4.11
N TRP A 242 2.42 12.96 -3.47
CA TRP A 242 3.51 12.07 -3.14
C TRP A 242 3.23 10.71 -3.76
N ILE A 243 4.11 10.24 -4.64
CA ILE A 243 4.05 8.89 -5.18
C ILE A 243 5.11 8.06 -4.47
N GLN A 244 4.69 6.98 -3.83
CA GLN A 244 5.54 6.07 -3.10
C GLN A 244 5.38 4.67 -3.66
N GLY A 245 6.49 3.99 -3.92
CA GLY A 245 6.50 2.62 -4.38
C GLY A 245 7.41 1.79 -3.51
N SER A 246 7.06 0.53 -3.32
CA SER A 246 7.89 -0.42 -2.60
C SER A 246 7.59 -1.83 -3.07
N THR A 247 8.62 -2.67 -3.12
CA THR A 247 8.45 -4.12 -3.20
C THR A 247 8.29 -4.70 -1.80
N PHE A 248 7.24 -5.50 -1.63
CA PHE A 248 6.97 -6.21 -0.38
C PHE A 248 6.77 -7.70 -0.62
N GLY A 249 6.89 -8.45 0.47
CA GLY A 249 6.60 -9.87 0.52
C GLY A 249 5.30 -10.16 1.27
N GLY A 250 5.01 -11.44 1.43
CA GLY A 250 3.88 -11.90 2.21
C GLY A 250 3.46 -13.29 1.78
N SER A 251 2.22 -13.63 2.08
CA SER A 251 1.66 -14.90 1.68
C SER A 251 0.14 -14.90 1.63
N PHE A 252 -0.38 -15.79 0.79
CA PHE A 252 -1.76 -16.23 0.86
C PHE A 252 -1.84 -17.60 1.51
N LEU A 253 -3.06 -17.99 1.86
CA LEU A 253 -3.39 -19.33 2.31
C LEU A 253 -2.54 -19.73 3.53
N ARG A 254 -2.46 -18.85 4.55
CA ARG A 254 -1.66 -19.07 5.77
C ARG A 254 -0.19 -19.42 5.54
N GLY A 255 0.41 -18.92 4.46
CA GLY A 255 1.82 -19.17 4.14
C GLY A 255 2.06 -20.18 3.03
N ASP A 256 1.03 -20.91 2.59
CA ASP A 256 1.19 -21.95 1.58
C ASP A 256 1.39 -21.39 0.16
N LEU A 257 1.07 -20.11 -0.04
CA LEU A 257 1.33 -19.40 -1.29
C LEU A 257 2.08 -18.08 -1.03
N PRO A 258 3.41 -18.15 -0.80
CA PRO A 258 4.22 -16.97 -0.54
C PRO A 258 4.48 -16.15 -1.81
N TYR A 259 4.70 -14.86 -1.62
CA TYR A 259 5.21 -13.96 -2.65
C TYR A 259 6.30 -13.07 -2.04
N THR A 260 7.34 -12.77 -2.80
CA THR A 260 8.54 -12.07 -2.29
C THR A 260 8.85 -10.77 -3.02
N ASP A 261 8.19 -10.52 -4.15
CA ASP A 261 8.60 -9.52 -5.12
C ASP A 261 7.41 -8.73 -5.68
N ALA A 262 6.39 -8.47 -4.85
CA ALA A 262 5.22 -7.69 -5.25
C ALA A 262 5.54 -6.20 -5.17
N TYR A 263 5.88 -5.58 -6.30
CA TYR A 263 6.05 -4.14 -6.39
C TYR A 263 4.71 -3.43 -6.49
N THR A 264 4.47 -2.43 -5.65
CA THR A 264 3.26 -1.60 -5.70
C THR A 264 3.60 -0.13 -5.56
N GLU A 265 2.81 0.71 -6.18
CA GLU A 265 2.90 2.16 -6.07
C GLU A 265 1.59 2.73 -5.49
N GLN A 266 1.72 3.84 -4.78
CA GLN A 266 0.63 4.56 -4.12
C GLN A 266 0.85 6.04 -4.39
N GLU A 267 -0.21 6.76 -4.73
CA GLU A 267 -0.25 8.21 -4.82
C GLU A 267 -1.03 8.75 -3.63
N VAL A 268 -0.46 9.75 -2.96
CA VAL A 268 -1.02 10.40 -1.78
C VAL A 268 -1.12 11.89 -2.08
N VAL A 269 -2.31 12.46 -1.98
CA VAL A 269 -2.59 13.88 -2.24
C VAL A 269 -3.01 14.58 -0.96
N PHE A 270 -2.43 15.75 -0.73
CA PHE A 270 -2.70 16.63 0.40
C PHE A 270 -3.38 17.90 -0.09
N GLU A 271 -4.48 18.29 0.54
CA GLU A 271 -5.22 19.50 0.16
C GLU A 271 -4.64 20.76 0.81
N GLY A 272 -4.21 21.71 -0.02
CA GLY A 272 -3.77 23.04 0.42
C GLY A 272 -2.68 22.97 1.50
N CYS A 273 -3.04 23.44 2.70
CA CYS A 273 -2.15 23.48 3.86
C CYS A 273 -2.37 22.34 4.85
N SER A 274 -3.10 21.29 4.46
CA SER A 274 -3.24 20.12 5.31
C SER A 274 -1.98 19.25 5.27
N THR A 275 -1.74 18.60 6.40
CA THR A 275 -0.81 17.48 6.55
C THR A 275 -1.52 16.14 6.48
N LEU A 276 -2.86 16.11 6.57
CA LEU A 276 -3.67 14.91 6.44
C LEU A 276 -3.91 14.60 4.97
N VAL A 277 -4.05 13.32 4.65
CA VAL A 277 -4.26 12.85 3.28
C VAL A 277 -5.72 13.10 2.88
N GLY A 278 -5.91 13.79 1.74
CA GLY A 278 -7.20 14.02 1.11
C GLY A 278 -7.53 12.96 0.05
N ASP A 279 -6.55 12.55 -0.76
CA ASP A 279 -6.71 11.43 -1.69
C ASP A 279 -5.59 10.42 -1.54
N TYR A 280 -5.93 9.15 -1.63
CA TYR A 280 -4.99 8.05 -1.67
C TYR A 280 -5.38 7.10 -2.79
N SER A 281 -4.46 6.81 -3.70
CA SER A 281 -4.72 5.95 -4.85
C SER A 281 -3.65 4.88 -4.96
N VAL A 282 -4.05 3.61 -5.08
CA VAL A 282 -3.13 2.54 -5.45
C VAL A 282 -2.91 2.58 -6.96
N ILE A 283 -1.66 2.69 -7.38
CA ILE A 283 -1.29 2.69 -8.80
C ILE A 283 -1.25 1.23 -9.30
N PRO A 284 -1.88 0.92 -10.45
CA PRO A 284 -1.85 -0.41 -11.04
C PRO A 284 -0.43 -0.82 -11.46
N THR A 285 0.14 -1.80 -10.77
CA THR A 285 1.44 -2.40 -11.07
C THR A 285 1.29 -3.89 -11.35
N GLU A 286 2.36 -4.54 -11.83
CA GLU A 286 2.39 -6.00 -11.95
C GLU A 286 2.20 -6.71 -10.61
N GLY A 287 2.73 -6.16 -9.51
CA GLY A 287 2.54 -6.72 -8.17
C GLY A 287 1.08 -6.66 -7.72
N ILE A 288 0.36 -5.56 -7.96
CA ILE A 288 -1.08 -5.49 -7.68
C ILE A 288 -1.86 -6.44 -8.60
N ARG A 289 -1.51 -6.55 -9.89
CA ARG A 289 -2.13 -7.53 -10.81
C ARG A 289 -2.00 -8.95 -10.26
N ASP A 290 -0.80 -9.38 -9.87
CA ASP A 290 -0.55 -10.74 -9.38
C ASP A 290 -1.31 -11.02 -8.07
N TRP A 291 -1.42 -10.00 -7.21
CA TRP A 291 -2.25 -10.06 -6.02
C TRP A 291 -3.74 -10.27 -6.37
N VAL A 292 -4.25 -9.47 -7.30
CA VAL A 292 -5.64 -9.57 -7.79
C VAL A 292 -5.90 -10.93 -8.43
N GLU A 293 -4.98 -11.45 -9.23
CA GLU A 293 -5.07 -12.80 -9.81
C GLU A 293 -5.23 -13.87 -8.73
N THR A 294 -4.43 -13.78 -7.66
CA THR A 294 -4.52 -14.72 -6.53
C THR A 294 -5.86 -14.60 -5.80
N TYR A 295 -6.38 -13.39 -5.64
CA TYR A 295 -7.69 -13.14 -5.04
C TYR A 295 -8.83 -13.78 -5.85
N VAL A 296 -8.79 -13.62 -7.18
CA VAL A 296 -9.77 -14.21 -8.09
C VAL A 296 -9.67 -15.74 -8.09
N GLN A 297 -8.45 -16.28 -8.15
CA GLN A 297 -8.21 -17.73 -8.06
C GLN A 297 -8.73 -18.30 -6.74
N ALA A 298 -8.53 -17.61 -5.62
CA ALA A 298 -9.02 -18.04 -4.32
C ALA A 298 -10.54 -18.12 -4.26
N SER A 299 -11.24 -17.12 -4.83
CA SER A 299 -12.70 -17.13 -4.89
C SER A 299 -13.27 -18.35 -5.62
N GLU A 300 -12.56 -18.83 -6.66
CA GLU A 300 -12.94 -19.99 -7.48
C GLU A 300 -12.53 -21.32 -6.85
N LEU A 301 -11.26 -21.42 -6.43
CA LEU A 301 -10.60 -22.69 -6.15
C LEU A 301 -10.61 -23.04 -4.67
N SER A 302 -10.83 -22.08 -3.78
CA SER A 302 -10.84 -22.34 -2.36
C SER A 302 -12.22 -22.76 -1.89
N HIS A 303 -12.30 -23.89 -1.21
CA HIS A 303 -13.47 -24.25 -0.41
C HIS A 303 -13.46 -23.46 0.90
N ARG A 304 -12.25 -23.34 1.48
CA ARG A 304 -11.96 -22.73 2.77
C ARG A 304 -12.28 -21.23 2.86
N TRP A 305 -12.13 -20.48 1.76
CA TRP A 305 -12.43 -19.05 1.71
C TRP A 305 -13.38 -18.67 0.57
N GLY A 306 -13.55 -19.53 -0.44
CA GLY A 306 -14.35 -19.23 -1.64
C GLY A 306 -15.85 -19.46 -1.44
N VAL A 307 -16.50 -20.08 -2.41
CA VAL A 307 -17.97 -20.24 -2.46
C VAL A 307 -18.55 -20.81 -1.16
N GLU A 308 -17.96 -21.88 -0.63
CA GLU A 308 -18.49 -22.57 0.56
C GLU A 308 -18.35 -21.68 1.80
N ASP A 309 -17.25 -20.93 1.95
CA ASP A 309 -17.06 -20.00 3.09
C ASP A 309 -17.98 -18.78 3.00
N ILE A 310 -18.17 -18.20 1.81
CA ILE A 310 -19.13 -17.10 1.61
C ILE A 310 -20.52 -17.51 2.12
N CYS A 311 -20.96 -18.71 1.79
CA CYS A 311 -22.27 -19.22 2.17
C CYS A 311 -22.34 -19.65 3.64
N ARG A 312 -21.25 -20.18 4.21
CA ARG A 312 -21.16 -20.44 5.64
C ARG A 312 -21.26 -19.15 6.47
N VAL A 313 -20.57 -18.09 6.03
CA VAL A 313 -20.64 -16.76 6.63
C VAL A 313 -22.06 -16.18 6.50
N HIS A 314 -22.72 -16.36 5.36
CA HIS A 314 -24.13 -15.99 5.23
C HIS A 314 -25.04 -16.73 6.24
N THR A 315 -24.91 -18.06 6.35
CA THR A 315 -25.71 -18.86 7.27
C THR A 315 -25.56 -18.38 8.72
N GLU A 316 -24.33 -18.08 9.13
CA GLU A 316 -24.02 -17.65 10.50
C GLU A 316 -24.53 -16.24 10.80
N TYR A 317 -24.27 -15.28 9.92
CA TYR A 317 -24.44 -13.86 10.23
C TYR A 317 -25.67 -13.20 9.59
N CYS A 318 -26.20 -13.78 8.52
CA CYS A 318 -27.28 -13.18 7.72
C CYS A 318 -28.61 -13.94 7.83
N ALA A 319 -28.60 -15.26 7.97
CA ALA A 319 -29.84 -16.05 7.88
C ALA A 319 -30.81 -15.87 9.06
N GLY A 320 -30.30 -15.45 10.23
CA GLY A 320 -31.07 -15.33 11.48
C GLY A 320 -32.00 -14.10 11.58
N ASP A 321 -31.86 -13.12 10.69
CA ASP A 321 -32.63 -11.87 10.70
C ASP A 321 -33.29 -11.63 9.32
N GLU A 322 -34.58 -11.26 9.31
CA GLU A 322 -35.32 -10.98 8.08
C GLU A 322 -34.79 -9.78 7.29
N HIS A 323 -34.10 -8.85 7.95
CA HIS A 323 -33.52 -7.68 7.30
C HIS A 323 -32.15 -7.95 6.66
N THR A 324 -31.44 -8.98 7.11
CA THR A 324 -30.10 -9.33 6.59
C THR A 324 -30.11 -10.63 5.79
N ARG A 325 -31.18 -11.42 5.84
CA ARG A 325 -31.33 -12.66 5.08
C ARG A 325 -31.34 -12.42 3.57
N GLN A 326 -30.41 -13.08 2.88
CA GLN A 326 -30.24 -13.01 1.42
C GLN A 326 -30.66 -14.28 0.67
N TYR A 327 -30.66 -15.42 1.37
CA TYR A 327 -30.93 -16.76 0.82
C TYR A 327 -31.78 -17.51 1.84
N GLU A 328 -32.63 -18.43 1.40
CA GLU A 328 -33.47 -19.27 2.26
C GLU A 328 -32.68 -20.44 2.88
N SER A 329 -31.59 -20.88 2.23
CA SER A 329 -30.68 -21.89 2.77
C SER A 329 -29.25 -21.75 2.24
N GLU A 330 -28.31 -22.42 2.90
CA GLU A 330 -26.91 -22.48 2.47
C GLU A 330 -26.76 -23.10 1.07
N GLU A 331 -27.56 -24.11 0.75
CA GLU A 331 -27.55 -24.74 -0.58
C GLU A 331 -28.04 -23.80 -1.68
N GLU A 332 -29.02 -22.93 -1.39
CA GLU A 332 -29.44 -21.89 -2.33
C GLU A 332 -28.31 -20.88 -2.56
N CYS A 333 -27.62 -20.47 -1.48
CA CYS A 333 -26.46 -19.61 -1.58
C CYS A 333 -25.38 -20.24 -2.47
N ILE A 334 -24.98 -21.49 -2.21
CA ILE A 334 -23.94 -22.18 -2.98
C ILE A 334 -24.34 -22.28 -4.45
N ALA A 335 -25.60 -22.63 -4.74
CA ALA A 335 -26.09 -22.75 -6.11
C ALA A 335 -26.05 -21.40 -6.85
N TYR A 336 -26.41 -20.31 -6.17
CA TYR A 336 -26.35 -18.97 -6.74
C TYR A 336 -24.90 -18.51 -6.95
N ILE A 337 -24.09 -18.52 -5.89
CA ILE A 337 -22.71 -18.02 -5.91
C ILE A 337 -21.85 -18.80 -6.92
N SER A 338 -22.01 -20.14 -7.01
CA SER A 338 -21.33 -20.97 -8.01
C SER A 338 -21.75 -20.67 -9.46
N SER A 339 -22.89 -20.01 -9.67
CA SER A 339 -23.37 -19.64 -11.01
C SER A 339 -22.77 -18.33 -11.53
N LEU A 340 -22.14 -17.55 -10.65
CA LEU A 340 -21.55 -16.26 -10.99
C LEU A 340 -20.26 -16.44 -11.81
N PRO A 341 -19.98 -15.52 -12.75
CA PRO A 341 -18.73 -15.54 -13.50
C PRO A 341 -17.55 -15.07 -12.62
N LEU A 342 -16.32 -15.44 -13.02
CA LEU A 342 -15.09 -14.93 -12.38
C LEU A 342 -14.82 -13.45 -12.67
N PHE A 343 -15.49 -12.87 -13.66
CA PHE A 343 -15.50 -11.43 -13.88
C PHE A 343 -16.79 -11.09 -14.63
N SER A 344 -17.37 -9.93 -14.35
CA SER A 344 -18.52 -9.47 -15.10
C SER A 344 -18.10 -9.05 -16.52
N PRO A 345 -18.76 -9.53 -17.59
CA PRO A 345 -18.52 -9.03 -18.94
C PRO A 345 -18.77 -7.52 -19.10
N ALA A 346 -19.65 -6.94 -18.28
CA ALA A 346 -19.94 -5.50 -18.30
C ALA A 346 -18.76 -4.66 -17.76
N CYS A 347 -17.98 -5.23 -16.83
CA CYS A 347 -16.84 -4.57 -16.20
C CYS A 347 -15.54 -4.69 -17.01
N GLY A 348 -15.50 -5.64 -17.95
CA GLY A 348 -14.30 -5.95 -18.72
C GLY A 348 -13.23 -6.68 -17.91
N PRO A 349 -12.15 -7.15 -18.59
CA PRO A 349 -11.15 -8.03 -18.00
C PRO A 349 -10.24 -7.33 -16.97
N ASN A 350 -10.14 -6.01 -17.01
CA ASN A 350 -9.30 -5.23 -16.09
C ASN A 350 -9.96 -4.97 -14.74
N ARG A 351 -11.17 -5.50 -14.49
CA ARG A 351 -11.93 -5.24 -13.26
C ARG A 351 -12.54 -6.52 -12.68
N PRO A 352 -11.73 -7.56 -12.44
CA PRO A 352 -12.25 -8.87 -12.07
C PRO A 352 -12.90 -8.90 -10.68
N LEU A 353 -12.63 -7.91 -9.81
CA LEU A 353 -13.20 -7.82 -8.46
C LEU A 353 -14.48 -6.96 -8.38
N ALA A 354 -15.02 -6.53 -9.52
CA ALA A 354 -16.22 -5.69 -9.61
C ALA A 354 -17.41 -6.41 -10.24
N GLY A 355 -18.57 -5.75 -10.14
CA GLY A 355 -19.80 -6.12 -10.82
C GLY A 355 -20.39 -7.42 -10.28
N LEU A 356 -21.34 -7.98 -11.02
CA LEU A 356 -22.02 -9.21 -10.64
C LEU A 356 -21.13 -10.44 -10.89
N SER A 357 -20.12 -10.60 -10.04
CA SER A 357 -19.06 -11.60 -10.17
C SER A 357 -18.76 -12.32 -8.84
N LEU A 358 -18.26 -13.55 -8.94
CA LEU A 358 -17.84 -14.34 -7.77
C LEU A 358 -16.76 -13.62 -6.95
N PRO A 359 -15.68 -13.05 -7.54
CA PRO A 359 -14.65 -12.37 -6.76
C PRO A 359 -15.15 -11.12 -6.03
N CYS A 360 -16.16 -10.42 -6.57
CA CYS A 360 -16.79 -9.31 -5.85
C CYS A 360 -17.52 -9.80 -4.59
N LYS A 361 -18.28 -10.89 -4.68
CA LYS A 361 -18.93 -11.51 -3.50
C LYS A 361 -17.89 -12.03 -2.50
N PHE A 362 -16.79 -12.60 -3.01
CA PHE A 362 -15.65 -13.04 -2.21
C PHE A 362 -14.96 -11.89 -1.47
N LYS A 363 -14.69 -10.71 -2.04
CA LYS A 363 -14.11 -9.63 -1.22
C LYS A 363 -15.06 -9.18 -0.10
N HIS A 364 -16.37 -9.12 -0.37
CA HIS A 364 -17.33 -8.59 0.60
C HIS A 364 -17.64 -9.53 1.77
N HIS A 365 -17.49 -10.84 1.61
CA HIS A 365 -17.83 -11.78 2.70
C HIS A 365 -16.95 -11.58 3.95
N PHE A 366 -15.69 -11.17 3.79
CA PHE A 366 -14.78 -10.90 4.90
C PHE A 366 -15.31 -9.82 5.85
N MET A 367 -16.12 -8.87 5.36
CA MET A 367 -16.62 -7.77 6.17
C MET A 367 -17.96 -8.07 6.86
N VAL A 368 -18.66 -9.13 6.46
CA VAL A 368 -19.97 -9.51 7.02
C VAL A 368 -19.96 -9.61 8.55
N PRO A 369 -18.97 -10.24 9.20
CA PRO A 369 -18.95 -10.34 10.67
C PRO A 369 -18.90 -8.99 11.40
N THR A 370 -18.38 -7.93 10.76
CA THR A 370 -18.22 -6.62 11.41
C THR A 370 -19.51 -5.79 11.40
N ASN A 371 -20.31 -5.92 10.35
CA ASN A 371 -21.60 -5.23 10.23
C ASN A 371 -22.56 -5.98 9.27
N PRO A 372 -23.27 -7.02 9.75
CA PRO A 372 -24.17 -7.81 8.89
C PRO A 372 -25.26 -6.99 8.20
N HIS A 373 -25.78 -5.94 8.85
CA HIS A 373 -26.83 -5.08 8.27
C HIS A 373 -26.37 -4.28 7.05
N LEU A 374 -25.07 -4.00 6.95
CA LEU A 374 -24.47 -3.35 5.80
C LEU A 374 -24.06 -4.40 4.76
N HIS A 375 -23.34 -5.43 5.17
CA HIS A 375 -22.59 -6.28 4.26
C HIS A 375 -23.32 -7.51 3.73
N CYS A 376 -24.37 -8.00 4.41
CA CYS A 376 -25.09 -9.18 3.93
C CYS A 376 -25.65 -8.95 2.52
N ALA A 377 -26.20 -7.76 2.23
CA ALA A 377 -26.67 -7.40 0.89
C ALA A 377 -25.59 -7.51 -0.19
N HIS A 378 -24.33 -7.23 0.16
CA HIS A 378 -23.22 -7.24 -0.79
C HIS A 378 -22.85 -8.65 -1.24
N ILE A 379 -23.06 -9.67 -0.39
CA ILE A 379 -22.89 -11.08 -0.76
C ILE A 379 -24.17 -11.75 -1.28
N GLY A 380 -25.30 -11.03 -1.30
CA GLY A 380 -26.60 -11.55 -1.74
C GLY A 380 -26.79 -11.57 -3.27
N PRO A 381 -28.01 -11.90 -3.74
CA PRO A 381 -28.37 -11.80 -5.15
C PRO A 381 -28.17 -10.41 -5.78
N ALA A 382 -28.22 -10.33 -7.11
CA ALA A 382 -28.21 -9.04 -7.82
C ALA A 382 -29.38 -8.14 -7.40
N GLY A 383 -29.14 -6.82 -7.33
CA GLY A 383 -30.17 -5.84 -6.98
C GLY A 383 -30.48 -5.71 -5.48
N MET A 384 -29.73 -6.39 -4.61
CA MET A 384 -29.88 -6.26 -3.15
C MET A 384 -29.25 -4.96 -2.65
N HIS A 385 -30.04 -4.16 -1.95
CA HIS A 385 -29.59 -2.88 -1.40
C HIS A 385 -29.17 -3.07 0.06
N ASP A 386 -28.10 -2.39 0.46
CA ASP A 386 -27.72 -2.30 1.86
C ASP A 386 -28.67 -1.39 2.66
N MET A 387 -28.40 -1.26 3.97
CA MET A 387 -29.18 -0.38 4.86
C MET A 387 -29.12 1.11 4.50
N HIS A 388 -28.20 1.52 3.62
CA HIS A 388 -28.07 2.88 3.09
C HIS A 388 -28.67 3.04 1.69
N GLY A 389 -29.21 1.96 1.11
CA GLY A 389 -29.75 1.98 -0.24
C GLY A 389 -28.67 1.93 -1.33
N ALA A 390 -27.43 1.54 -1.01
CA ALA A 390 -26.38 1.36 -1.99
C ALA A 390 -26.42 -0.06 -2.58
N LEU A 391 -26.00 -0.17 -3.83
CA LEU A 391 -25.81 -1.42 -4.55
C LEU A 391 -24.32 -1.75 -4.63
N LYS A 392 -23.96 -3.00 -4.35
CA LYS A 392 -22.59 -3.53 -4.45
C LYS A 392 -22.59 -4.82 -5.23
N CYS A 393 -21.49 -5.09 -5.93
CA CYS A 393 -21.37 -6.19 -6.89
C CYS A 393 -22.50 -6.17 -7.92
N ASP A 394 -22.80 -4.98 -8.44
CA ASP A 394 -23.79 -4.75 -9.46
C ASP A 394 -23.14 -4.08 -10.67
N ASP A 395 -23.49 -4.55 -11.87
CA ASP A 395 -22.85 -4.12 -13.10
C ASP A 395 -23.08 -2.64 -13.39
N ASP A 396 -24.30 -2.13 -13.15
CA ASP A 396 -24.66 -0.76 -13.49
C ASP A 396 -23.95 0.28 -12.60
N TYR A 397 -23.57 -0.14 -11.39
CA TYR A 397 -22.95 0.72 -10.39
C TYR A 397 -21.45 0.60 -10.40
N GLU A 398 -20.93 -0.62 -10.42
CA GLU A 398 -19.50 -0.84 -10.30
C GLU A 398 -18.81 -0.82 -11.67
N CYS A 399 -19.45 -1.22 -12.77
CA CYS A 399 -18.76 -1.35 -14.06
C CYS A 399 -18.50 -0.01 -14.80
N SER A 400 -19.00 1.11 -14.29
CA SER A 400 -18.62 2.44 -14.79
C SER A 400 -17.34 2.93 -14.09
N ASP A 401 -16.24 3.03 -14.83
CA ASP A 401 -14.95 3.57 -14.31
C ASP A 401 -14.56 4.81 -15.11
N PRO A 402 -14.24 5.95 -14.47
CA PRO A 402 -13.64 7.08 -15.19
C PRO A 402 -12.31 6.73 -15.89
N ASN A 403 -11.66 5.63 -15.50
CA ASN A 403 -10.41 5.14 -16.08
C ASN A 403 -10.60 4.02 -17.12
N GLU A 404 -11.83 3.84 -17.64
CA GLU A 404 -12.12 2.88 -18.72
C GLU A 404 -11.23 3.16 -19.95
N GLY A 405 -10.18 2.35 -20.14
CA GLY A 405 -9.20 2.51 -21.22
C GLY A 405 -7.77 2.81 -20.76
N ALA A 406 -7.50 2.90 -19.45
CA ALA A 406 -6.16 2.98 -18.94
C ALA A 406 -5.36 1.68 -19.25
N ASP A 407 -4.08 1.84 -19.59
CA ASP A 407 -3.17 0.74 -19.93
C ASP A 407 -2.63 0.09 -18.65
N TRP A 408 -3.46 -0.72 -18.01
CA TRP A 408 -3.09 -1.47 -16.79
C TRP A 408 -2.47 -2.81 -17.15
N PRO A 409 -1.54 -3.35 -16.33
CA PRO A 409 -1.11 -4.73 -16.44
C PRO A 409 -2.33 -5.67 -16.42
N ALA A 410 -2.53 -6.39 -17.52
CA ALA A 410 -3.73 -7.20 -17.73
C ALA A 410 -3.74 -8.45 -16.85
N VAL A 411 -4.90 -8.78 -16.29
CA VAL A 411 -5.16 -10.01 -15.53
C VAL A 411 -5.33 -11.17 -16.53
N THR A 412 -4.46 -12.19 -16.47
CA THR A 412 -4.39 -13.26 -17.47
C THR A 412 -4.37 -14.67 -16.91
N LEU A 413 -3.93 -14.85 -15.65
CA LEU A 413 -3.70 -16.16 -15.04
C LEU A 413 -4.88 -16.67 -14.19
N ILE A 414 -6.12 -16.44 -14.62
CA ILE A 414 -7.34 -16.84 -13.89
C ILE A 414 -8.16 -17.90 -14.64
N GLY A 415 -9.10 -18.54 -13.96
CA GLY A 415 -10.00 -19.53 -14.55
C GLY A 415 -9.22 -20.65 -15.23
N PRO A 416 -9.48 -20.98 -16.52
CA PRO A 416 -8.72 -22.02 -17.24
C PRO A 416 -7.22 -21.78 -17.33
N ASN A 417 -6.76 -20.52 -17.21
CA ASN A 417 -5.35 -20.15 -17.32
C ASN A 417 -4.59 -20.24 -15.99
N THR A 418 -5.28 -20.52 -14.87
CA THR A 418 -4.63 -20.66 -13.56
C THR A 418 -3.57 -21.76 -13.61
N PRO A 419 -2.29 -21.45 -13.24
CA PRO A 419 -1.21 -22.42 -13.29
C PRO A 419 -1.49 -23.66 -12.43
N GLN A 420 -1.14 -24.85 -12.94
CA GLN A 420 -1.40 -26.11 -12.22
C GLN A 420 -0.72 -26.15 -10.84
N ALA A 421 0.46 -25.53 -10.70
CA ALA A 421 1.13 -25.44 -9.41
C ALA A 421 0.28 -24.72 -8.35
N ILE A 422 -0.42 -23.65 -8.74
CA ILE A 422 -1.34 -22.91 -7.86
C ILE A 422 -2.57 -23.75 -7.51
N ARG A 423 -3.17 -24.42 -8.51
CA ARG A 423 -4.31 -25.34 -8.28
C ARG A 423 -3.97 -26.41 -7.25
N ASN A 424 -2.78 -27.01 -7.35
CA ASN A 424 -2.32 -28.02 -6.41
C ASN A 424 -2.23 -27.49 -4.96
N VAL A 425 -1.87 -26.21 -4.78
CA VAL A 425 -1.84 -25.57 -3.45
C VAL A 425 -3.25 -25.42 -2.89
N PHE A 426 -4.21 -24.99 -3.71
CA PHE A 426 -5.63 -24.92 -3.32
C PHE A 426 -6.21 -26.31 -3.00
N ASP A 427 -5.95 -27.31 -3.85
CA ASP A 427 -6.40 -28.69 -3.62
C ASP A 427 -5.89 -29.24 -2.28
N ALA A 428 -4.66 -28.92 -1.90
CA ALA A 428 -4.09 -29.29 -0.61
C ALA A 428 -4.74 -28.53 0.55
N ASN A 429 -5.08 -27.25 0.35
CA ASN A 429 -5.72 -26.38 1.35
C ASN A 429 -7.22 -26.64 1.55
N ASN A 430 -7.88 -27.33 0.61
CA ASN A 430 -9.30 -27.66 0.68
C ASN A 430 -9.61 -28.90 1.53
N VAL A 431 -8.64 -29.43 2.28
CA VAL A 431 -8.82 -30.62 3.11
C VAL A 431 -8.97 -30.23 4.59
N GLY A 432 -10.10 -30.58 5.21
CA GLY A 432 -10.30 -30.50 6.67
C GLY A 432 -10.63 -29.10 7.20
N TRP A 433 -10.94 -28.16 6.31
CA TRP A 433 -11.27 -26.77 6.64
C TRP A 433 -12.67 -26.63 7.27
N GLU A 434 -13.56 -27.60 7.10
CA GLU A 434 -14.97 -27.56 7.49
C GLU A 434 -15.17 -27.43 9.01
N THR A 435 -14.17 -27.88 9.78
CA THR A 435 -14.18 -27.83 11.25
C THR A 435 -13.42 -26.63 11.82
N GLU A 436 -12.83 -25.81 10.96
CA GLU A 436 -12.13 -24.62 11.42
C GLU A 436 -13.11 -23.55 11.91
N PRO A 437 -12.78 -22.85 13.01
CA PRO A 437 -13.59 -21.71 13.44
C PRO A 437 -13.54 -20.62 12.38
N MET A 438 -14.69 -19.98 12.12
CA MET A 438 -14.69 -18.72 11.37
C MET A 438 -13.89 -17.69 12.18
N ALA A 439 -12.89 -17.06 11.57
CA ALA A 439 -12.19 -15.97 12.24
C ALA A 439 -13.16 -14.81 12.46
N CYS A 440 -12.94 -14.04 13.52
CA CYS A 440 -13.92 -13.11 14.08
C CYS A 440 -15.24 -13.72 14.61
N ALA A 441 -15.41 -15.05 14.62
CA ALA A 441 -16.55 -15.73 15.25
C ALA A 441 -16.24 -16.23 16.67
N ILE A 442 -15.89 -15.39 17.65
CA ILE A 442 -15.91 -15.82 19.08
C ILE A 442 -16.16 -14.63 20.03
N PRO A 443 -17.05 -14.71 21.03
CA PRO A 443 -18.36 -15.35 21.13
C PRO A 443 -19.47 -14.31 21.42
N THR A 444 -20.71 -14.65 21.11
CA THR A 444 -21.86 -14.02 21.78
C THR A 444 -21.77 -14.35 23.28
N HIS A 445 -21.48 -13.34 24.10
CA HIS A 445 -21.77 -13.38 25.53
C HIS A 445 -23.16 -12.82 25.78
#